data_AF-A0A1Z8VWW2-F1
#
_entry.id   AF-A0A1Z8VWW2-F1
#
_cell.length_a   1.000
_cell.length_b   1.000
_cell.length_c   1.000
_cell.angle_alpha   90.00
_cell.angle_beta   90.00
_cell.angle_gamma   90.00
#
_symmetry.space_group_name_H-M   'P 1'
#
loop_
_entity.id
_entity.type
_entity.pdbx_description
1 polymer ?
#
loop_
_entity_poly.entity_id
_entity_poly.type
_entity_poly.pdbx_seq_one_letter_code
_entity_poly.pdbx_strand_id
1 'polypeptide(L)'
;MRRYNLSMKFLIYIIFFLLTSQYLFAKEYSLEWYGELKHSQSIEFPSNNIYKIINSYGYWEDNKGNYGKLNCLGWVKNIKNNEMLEVSCEASDNEEEEFWFILNRNSEKGAGVGKTKYIEGTGKYKKFIGKICTYAINYSQGGFFYKQVCN
;
A
#
# COMPACT_ATOMS: atom_id res chain seq x y z
N MET A 1 5.45 27.65 56.23
CA MET A 1 4.72 26.70 55.38
C MET A 1 4.26 27.42 54.12
N ARG A 2 4.85 27.11 52.95
CA ARG A 2 4.49 27.74 51.67
C ARG A 2 3.10 27.27 51.23
N ARG A 3 2.10 28.14 51.37
CA ARG A 3 0.79 27.98 50.74
C ARG A 3 0.94 28.21 49.24
N TYR A 4 1.30 27.17 48.50
CA TYR A 4 1.16 27.20 47.05
C TYR A 4 -0.34 27.31 46.73
N ASN A 5 -0.75 28.45 46.19
CA ASN A 5 -2.13 28.72 45.79
C ASN A 5 -2.62 27.63 44.84
N LEU A 6 -3.76 27.01 45.17
CA LEU A 6 -4.38 25.90 44.42
C LEU A 6 -4.54 26.22 42.91
N SER A 7 -4.67 27.50 42.56
CA SER A 7 -4.78 28.01 41.19
C SER A 7 -3.50 27.85 40.35
N MET A 8 -2.30 27.95 40.94
CA MET A 8 -1.04 27.77 40.20
C MET A 8 -0.78 26.31 39.83
N LYS A 9 -1.22 25.36 40.66
CA LYS A 9 -1.13 23.92 40.34
C LYS A 9 -2.03 23.56 39.15
N PHE A 10 -3.24 24.11 39.11
CA PHE A 10 -4.17 23.91 38.02
C PHE A 10 -3.62 24.44 36.69
N LEU A 11 -2.96 25.61 36.72
CA LEU A 11 -2.30 26.19 35.55
C LEU A 11 -1.19 25.29 34.99
N ILE A 12 -0.40 24.65 35.87
CA ILE A 12 0.67 23.72 35.48
C ILE A 12 0.09 22.47 34.81
N TYR A 13 -1.03 21.92 35.31
CA TYR A 13 -1.71 20.79 34.69
C TYR A 13 -2.28 21.12 33.31
N ILE A 14 -2.81 22.33 33.12
CA ILE A 14 -3.31 22.80 31.81
C ILE A 14 -2.16 22.93 30.80
N ILE A 15 -1.03 23.48 31.21
CA ILE A 15 0.16 23.60 30.35
C ILE A 15 0.69 22.22 29.98
N PHE A 16 0.75 21.27 30.93
CA PHE A 16 1.17 19.90 30.66
C PHE A 16 0.21 19.19 29.68
N PHE A 17 -1.11 19.37 29.84
CA PHE A 17 -2.12 18.82 28.93
C PHE A 17 -1.99 19.38 27.51
N LEU A 18 -1.79 20.70 27.36
CA LEU A 18 -1.59 21.38 26.08
C LEU A 18 -0.26 21.03 25.38
N LEU A 19 0.77 20.67 26.15
CA LEU A 19 2.04 20.18 25.60
C LEU A 19 1.94 18.72 25.14
N THR A 20 1.12 17.89 25.79
CA THR A 20 0.95 16.48 25.39
C THR A 20 0.10 16.27 24.14
N SER A 21 -0.76 17.22 23.77
CA SER A 21 -1.65 17.09 22.61
C SER A 21 -0.96 17.29 21.25
N GLN A 22 0.35 17.57 21.24
CA GLN A 22 1.11 17.83 20.00
C GLN A 22 1.75 16.58 19.38
N TYR A 23 1.58 15.42 20.00
CA TYR A 23 2.28 14.20 19.60
C TYR A 23 1.31 13.20 18.98
N LEU A 24 1.62 12.80 17.74
CA LEU A 24 1.13 11.61 17.01
C LEU A 24 0.04 11.83 15.95
N PHE A 25 0.22 12.80 15.03
CA PHE A 25 -0.29 12.61 13.67
C PHE A 25 0.79 11.89 12.86
N ALA A 26 0.74 10.56 12.83
CA ALA A 26 1.52 9.80 11.86
C ALA A 26 1.03 10.20 10.46
N LYS A 27 1.92 10.78 9.65
CA LYS A 27 1.56 11.22 8.30
C LYS A 27 1.31 9.98 7.44
N GLU A 28 0.03 9.71 7.16
CA GLU A 28 -0.40 8.62 6.29
C GLU A 28 0.34 8.71 4.93
N TYR A 29 0.78 7.57 4.43
CA TYR A 29 1.34 7.45 3.08
C TYR A 29 0.35 6.67 2.21
N SER A 30 -0.06 7.28 1.10
CA SER A 30 -0.93 6.63 0.11
C SER A 30 -0.29 6.68 -1.25
N LEU A 31 -0.44 5.59 -2.01
CA LEU A 31 -0.02 5.48 -3.39
C LEU A 31 -1.19 4.99 -4.22
N GLU A 32 -1.40 5.64 -5.36
CA GLU A 32 -2.41 5.30 -6.36
C GLU A 32 -1.69 4.83 -7.62
N TRP A 33 -2.16 3.74 -8.22
CA TRP A 33 -1.57 3.15 -9.42
C TRP A 33 -2.66 2.87 -10.44
N TYR A 34 -2.43 3.37 -11.64
CA TYR A 34 -3.32 3.28 -12.78
C TYR A 34 -2.61 2.51 -13.87
N GLY A 35 -3.17 1.37 -14.26
CA GLY A 35 -2.47 0.51 -15.19
C GLY A 35 -3.37 -0.45 -15.95
N GLU A 36 -2.71 -1.28 -16.72
CA GLU A 36 -3.33 -2.28 -17.57
C GLU A 36 -2.58 -3.60 -17.48
N LEU A 37 -3.26 -4.68 -17.84
CA LEU A 37 -2.66 -5.99 -17.97
C LEU A 37 -1.96 -6.07 -19.32
N LYS A 38 -0.62 -6.12 -19.33
CA LYS A 38 0.20 -6.19 -20.55
C LYS A 38 0.20 -7.59 -21.13
N HIS A 39 0.34 -8.59 -20.28
CA HIS A 39 0.35 -9.99 -20.69
C HIS A 39 -0.32 -10.84 -19.63
N SER A 40 -1.05 -11.87 -20.08
CA SER A 40 -1.52 -12.92 -19.21
C SER A 40 -1.64 -14.24 -19.95
N GLN A 41 -1.25 -15.29 -19.25
CA GLN A 41 -1.44 -16.67 -19.69
C GLN A 41 -2.18 -17.41 -18.58
N SER A 42 -3.17 -18.22 -18.95
CA SER A 42 -3.97 -18.97 -18.00
C SER A 42 -4.21 -20.41 -18.42
N ILE A 43 -4.27 -21.30 -17.43
CA ILE A 43 -4.75 -22.68 -17.57
C ILE A 43 -6.02 -22.81 -16.72
N GLU A 44 -7.08 -23.33 -17.33
CA GLU A 44 -8.34 -23.62 -16.67
C GLU A 44 -8.54 -25.14 -16.59
N PHE A 45 -8.86 -25.62 -15.40
CA PHE A 45 -9.09 -27.03 -15.12
C PHE A 45 -10.59 -27.34 -15.21
N PRO A 46 -11.00 -28.60 -15.48
CA PRO A 46 -12.41 -29.00 -15.50
C PRO A 46 -13.18 -28.71 -14.19
N SER A 47 -12.47 -28.52 -13.08
CA SER A 47 -13.02 -28.11 -11.78
C SER A 47 -13.27 -26.60 -11.64
N ASN A 48 -13.12 -25.82 -12.72
CA ASN A 48 -13.15 -24.35 -12.77
C ASN A 48 -12.04 -23.68 -11.93
N ASN A 49 -11.01 -24.43 -11.55
CA ASN A 49 -9.80 -23.84 -10.97
C ASN A 49 -8.98 -23.18 -12.09
N ILE A 50 -8.50 -21.96 -11.84
CA ILE A 50 -7.74 -21.20 -12.83
C ILE A 50 -6.38 -20.82 -12.25
N TYR A 51 -5.32 -21.08 -13.02
CA TYR A 51 -3.95 -20.68 -12.71
C TYR A 51 -3.50 -19.69 -13.77
N LYS A 52 -3.06 -18.50 -13.36
CA LYS A 52 -2.66 -17.42 -14.25
C LYS A 52 -1.27 -16.91 -13.90
N ILE A 53 -0.52 -16.55 -14.92
CA ILE A 53 0.61 -15.61 -14.80
C ILE A 53 0.13 -14.28 -15.37
N ILE A 54 0.46 -13.19 -14.69
CA ILE A 54 0.09 -11.83 -15.07
C ILE A 54 1.32 -10.94 -15.11
N ASN A 55 1.37 -10.08 -16.12
CA ASN A 55 2.25 -8.93 -16.16
C ASN A 55 1.41 -7.68 -16.36
N SER A 56 1.63 -6.68 -15.51
CA SER A 56 0.88 -5.43 -15.49
C SER A 56 1.82 -4.25 -15.47
N TYR A 57 1.45 -3.18 -16.15
CA TYR A 57 2.23 -1.95 -16.23
C TYR A 57 1.31 -0.75 -16.08
N GLY A 58 1.82 0.32 -15.48
CA GLY A 58 1.10 1.57 -15.39
C GLY A 58 1.91 2.69 -14.77
N TYR A 59 1.19 3.75 -14.40
CA TYR A 59 1.73 4.93 -13.75
C TYR A 59 1.17 5.07 -12.35
N TRP A 60 1.99 5.56 -11.44
CA TRP A 60 1.61 5.73 -10.05
C TRP A 60 1.91 7.15 -9.57
N GLU A 61 1.20 7.57 -8.54
CA GLU A 61 1.44 8.81 -7.80
C GLU A 61 1.23 8.58 -6.30
N ASP A 62 1.88 9.38 -5.46
CA ASP A 62 1.68 9.35 -4.02
C ASP A 62 1.25 10.69 -3.43
N ASN A 63 0.78 10.64 -2.18
CA ASN A 63 0.38 11.84 -1.44
C ASN A 63 1.55 12.72 -0.95
N LYS A 64 2.76 12.49 -1.45
CA LYS A 64 3.95 13.31 -1.22
C LYS A 64 4.40 14.03 -2.50
N GLY A 65 3.68 13.85 -3.61
CA GLY A 65 3.96 14.49 -4.89
C GLY A 65 4.99 13.74 -5.74
N ASN A 66 5.31 12.50 -5.41
CA ASN A 66 6.13 11.66 -6.29
C ASN A 66 5.21 10.91 -7.27
N TYR A 67 5.71 10.67 -8.47
CA TYR A 67 5.01 9.93 -9.50
C TYR A 67 5.99 9.22 -10.41
N GLY A 68 5.54 8.16 -11.08
CA GLY A 68 6.39 7.46 -12.02
C GLY A 68 5.77 6.21 -12.60
N LYS A 69 6.61 5.24 -12.93
CA LYS A 69 6.21 4.00 -13.62
C LYS A 69 6.27 2.83 -12.65
N LEU A 70 5.38 1.87 -12.86
CA LEU A 70 5.26 0.68 -12.03
C LEU A 70 4.96 -0.52 -12.92
N ASN A 71 5.77 -1.57 -12.77
CA ASN A 71 5.66 -2.82 -13.49
C ASN A 71 5.57 -3.96 -12.48
N CYS A 72 4.72 -4.95 -12.75
CA CYS A 72 4.62 -6.13 -11.91
C CYS A 72 4.53 -7.42 -12.71
N LEU A 73 5.03 -8.50 -12.12
CA LEU A 73 4.95 -9.87 -12.62
C LEU A 73 4.61 -10.81 -11.47
N GLY A 74 3.67 -11.71 -11.69
CA GLY A 74 3.32 -12.69 -10.67
C GLY A 74 2.27 -13.69 -11.10
N TRP A 75 1.80 -14.45 -10.13
CA TRP A 75 0.80 -15.48 -10.34
C TRP A 75 -0.52 -15.15 -9.63
N VAL A 76 -1.61 -15.63 -10.22
CA VAL A 76 -2.96 -15.59 -9.63
C VAL A 76 -3.56 -16.99 -9.71
N LYS A 77 -4.15 -17.46 -8.62
CA LYS A 77 -4.87 -18.73 -8.52
C LYS A 77 -6.30 -18.47 -8.09
N ASN A 78 -7.26 -18.91 -8.88
CA ASN A 78 -8.66 -19.00 -8.50
C ASN A 78 -8.97 -20.45 -8.17
N ILE A 79 -9.19 -20.76 -6.90
CA ILE A 79 -9.53 -22.11 -6.43
C ILE A 79 -10.90 -22.03 -5.78
N LYS A 80 -11.90 -22.70 -6.37
CA LYS A 80 -13.32 -22.52 -6.00
C LYS A 80 -13.70 -21.02 -6.04
N ASN A 81 -14.12 -20.46 -4.91
CA ASN A 81 -14.49 -19.04 -4.76
C ASN A 81 -13.38 -18.18 -4.16
N ASN A 82 -12.18 -18.73 -3.95
CA ASN A 82 -11.06 -18.02 -3.36
C ASN A 82 -10.05 -17.60 -4.43
N GLU A 83 -9.54 -16.38 -4.32
CA GLU A 83 -8.51 -15.83 -5.18
C GLU A 83 -7.24 -15.56 -4.36
N MET A 84 -6.15 -16.17 -4.80
CA MET A 84 -4.82 -16.01 -4.21
C MET A 84 -3.88 -15.41 -5.25
N LEU A 85 -3.03 -14.47 -4.83
CA LEU A 85 -1.98 -13.95 -5.69
C LEU A 85 -0.74 -13.60 -4.88
N GLU A 86 0.40 -13.72 -5.55
CA GLU A 86 1.67 -13.16 -5.14
C GLU A 86 2.30 -12.53 -6.38
N VAL A 87 2.51 -11.23 -6.32
CA VAL A 87 2.92 -10.41 -7.46
C VAL A 87 4.05 -9.49 -7.05
N SER A 88 5.21 -9.69 -7.67
CA SER A 88 6.39 -8.87 -7.47
C SER A 88 6.32 -7.63 -8.36
N CYS A 89 6.61 -6.48 -7.78
CA CYS A 89 6.54 -5.20 -8.45
C CYS A 89 7.83 -4.42 -8.28
N GLU A 90 8.17 -3.67 -9.31
CA GLU A 90 9.21 -2.64 -9.33
C GLU A 90 8.57 -1.31 -9.70
N ALA A 91 9.02 -0.24 -9.06
CA ALA A 91 8.57 1.11 -9.34
C ALA A 91 9.76 2.05 -9.36
N SER A 92 9.73 2.99 -10.29
CA SER A 92 10.65 4.13 -10.34
C SER A 92 9.85 5.42 -10.33
N ASP A 93 10.40 6.45 -9.71
CA ASP A 93 9.80 7.79 -9.68
C ASP A 93 10.46 8.76 -10.67
N ASN A 94 9.96 9.99 -10.67
CA ASN A 94 10.42 11.09 -11.51
C ASN A 94 11.83 11.63 -11.16
N GLU A 95 12.45 11.13 -10.09
CA GLU A 95 13.82 11.43 -9.65
C GLU A 95 14.75 10.22 -9.78
N GLU A 96 14.33 9.17 -10.49
CA GLU A 96 15.07 7.91 -10.67
C GLU A 96 15.32 7.14 -9.35
N GLU A 97 14.55 7.43 -8.31
CA GLU A 97 14.53 6.61 -7.10
C GLU A 97 13.54 5.45 -7.26
N GLU A 98 13.88 4.30 -6.71
CA GLU A 98 13.20 3.03 -6.99
C GLU A 98 12.76 2.33 -5.71
N PHE A 99 11.73 1.49 -5.84
CA PHE A 99 11.29 0.59 -4.78
C PHE A 99 10.68 -0.69 -5.33
N TRP A 100 10.84 -1.77 -4.57
CA TRP A 100 10.35 -3.10 -4.92
C TRP A 100 9.47 -3.62 -3.80
N PHE A 101 8.33 -4.17 -4.18
CA PHE A 101 7.33 -4.65 -3.22
C PHE A 101 6.58 -5.86 -3.77
N ILE A 102 6.00 -6.64 -2.86
CA ILE A 102 5.21 -7.81 -3.20
C ILE A 102 3.76 -7.56 -2.78
N LEU A 103 2.85 -7.67 -3.74
CA LEU A 103 1.42 -7.74 -3.49
C LEU A 103 1.03 -9.17 -3.16
N ASN A 104 0.27 -9.33 -2.08
CA ASN A 104 -0.27 -10.59 -1.62
C ASN A 104 -1.77 -10.45 -1.37
N ARG A 105 -2.55 -11.39 -1.91
CA ARG A 105 -3.97 -11.52 -1.60
C ARG A 105 -4.32 -12.98 -1.35
N ASN A 106 -5.19 -13.18 -0.37
CA ASN A 106 -5.89 -14.42 -0.14
C ASN A 106 -7.29 -14.04 0.36
N SER A 107 -8.23 -13.97 -0.57
CA SER A 107 -9.58 -13.47 -0.30
C SER A 107 -10.60 -14.11 -1.22
N GLU A 108 -11.88 -13.97 -0.88
CA GLU A 108 -12.94 -14.28 -1.83
C GLU A 108 -12.72 -13.55 -3.16
N LYS A 109 -13.04 -14.24 -4.25
CA LYS A 109 -12.89 -13.73 -5.61
C LYS A 109 -13.73 -12.46 -5.77
N GLY A 110 -13.10 -11.38 -6.24
CA GLY A 110 -13.75 -10.08 -6.43
C GLY A 110 -13.69 -9.13 -5.23
N ALA A 111 -13.17 -9.56 -4.07
CA ALA A 111 -13.02 -8.67 -2.91
C ALA A 111 -12.06 -7.51 -3.15
N GLY A 112 -11.09 -7.67 -4.07
CA GLY A 112 -10.21 -6.59 -4.51
C GLY A 112 -9.20 -6.08 -3.47
N VAL A 113 -9.19 -6.58 -2.23
CA VAL A 113 -8.34 -6.07 -1.13
C VAL A 113 -7.20 -7.02 -0.80
N GLY A 114 -6.00 -6.50 -0.57
CA GLY A 114 -4.82 -7.29 -0.21
C GLY A 114 -3.79 -6.51 0.61
N LYS A 115 -2.59 -7.09 0.72
CA LYS A 115 -1.44 -6.50 1.42
C LYS A 115 -0.26 -6.33 0.47
N THR A 116 0.39 -5.18 0.53
CA THR A 116 1.70 -4.97 -0.08
C THR A 116 2.77 -5.06 1.00
N LYS A 117 3.94 -5.62 0.68
CA LYS A 117 5.13 -5.59 1.53
C LYS A 117 6.30 -5.02 0.74
N TYR A 118 6.86 -3.93 1.21
CA TYR A 118 8.07 -3.34 0.65
C TYR A 118 9.28 -4.18 1.01
N ILE A 119 10.05 -4.59 0.00
CA ILE A 119 11.20 -5.48 0.13
C ILE A 119 12.50 -4.68 0.02
N GLU A 120 12.60 -3.83 -0.98
CA GLU A 120 13.78 -3.00 -1.25
C GLU A 120 13.37 -1.58 -1.64
N GLY A 121 14.31 -0.64 -1.53
CA GLY A 121 14.12 0.73 -1.98
C GLY A 121 15.41 1.54 -1.92
N THR A 122 15.53 2.48 -2.83
CA THR A 122 16.62 3.47 -2.88
C THR A 122 16.15 4.79 -2.26
N GLY A 123 17.09 5.72 -2.04
CA GLY A 123 16.79 7.09 -1.62
C GLY A 123 15.73 7.26 -0.53
N LYS A 124 14.69 8.06 -0.81
CA LYS A 124 13.57 8.34 0.10
C LYS A 124 12.65 7.14 0.33
N TYR A 125 12.75 6.07 -0.48
CA TYR A 125 11.95 4.85 -0.31
C TYR A 125 12.56 3.84 0.66
N LYS A 126 13.84 3.98 1.06
CA LYS A 126 14.47 3.12 2.08
C LYS A 126 13.65 3.02 3.38
N LYS A 127 12.94 4.10 3.75
CA LYS A 127 12.08 4.15 4.94
C LYS A 127 10.85 3.23 4.89
N PHE A 128 10.50 2.71 3.70
CA PHE A 128 9.38 1.80 3.53
C PHE A 128 9.80 0.33 3.63
N ILE A 129 11.09 -0.01 3.57
CA ILE A 129 11.55 -1.40 3.64
C ILE A 129 10.97 -2.11 4.88
N GLY A 130 10.32 -3.25 4.67
CA GLY A 130 9.65 -4.04 5.70
C GLY A 130 8.24 -3.55 6.07
N LYS A 131 7.79 -2.38 5.61
CA LYS A 131 6.42 -1.91 5.84
C LYS A 131 5.42 -2.76 5.07
N ILE A 132 4.29 -3.02 5.73
CA ILE A 132 3.14 -3.71 5.16
C ILE A 132 1.99 -2.71 5.05
N CYS A 133 1.42 -2.57 3.86
CA CYS A 133 0.33 -1.65 3.61
C CYS A 133 -0.89 -2.38 3.06
N THR A 134 -2.08 -1.84 3.30
CA THR A 134 -3.31 -2.40 2.75
C THR A 134 -3.56 -1.77 1.40
N TYR A 135 -3.99 -2.57 0.42
CA TYR A 135 -4.38 -2.06 -0.88
C TYR A 135 -5.76 -2.55 -1.29
N ALA A 136 -6.39 -1.80 -2.19
CA ALA A 136 -7.59 -2.18 -2.93
C ALA A 136 -7.35 -2.00 -4.42
N ILE A 137 -7.92 -2.88 -5.25
CA ILE A 137 -7.89 -2.80 -6.70
C ILE A 137 -9.29 -2.98 -7.28
N ASN A 138 -9.63 -2.15 -8.28
CA ASN A 138 -10.84 -2.27 -9.08
C ASN A 138 -10.49 -2.23 -10.56
N TYR A 139 -11.31 -2.89 -11.39
CA TYR A 139 -11.13 -2.95 -12.84
C TYR A 139 -12.22 -2.11 -13.51
N SER A 140 -11.85 -1.23 -14.43
CA SER A 140 -12.78 -0.40 -15.18
C SER A 140 -12.16 0.04 -16.51
N GLN A 141 -12.99 0.19 -17.55
CA GLN A 141 -12.59 0.72 -18.86
C GLN A 141 -11.35 0.03 -19.49
N GLY A 142 -11.16 -1.26 -19.25
CA GLY A 142 -10.02 -2.03 -19.79
C GLY A 142 -8.71 -1.90 -18.98
N GLY A 143 -8.70 -1.08 -17.93
CA GLY A 143 -7.58 -0.95 -17.00
C GLY A 143 -7.97 -1.32 -15.56
N PHE A 144 -7.07 -1.03 -14.64
CA PHE A 144 -7.31 -1.12 -13.21
C PHE A 144 -6.88 0.16 -12.48
N PHE A 145 -7.52 0.34 -11.33
CA PHE A 145 -7.30 1.41 -10.38
C PHE A 145 -6.91 0.76 -9.05
N TYR A 146 -5.68 1.00 -8.64
CA TYR A 146 -5.10 0.50 -7.41
C TYR A 146 -4.90 1.66 -6.44
N LYS A 147 -5.22 1.44 -5.17
CA LYS A 147 -4.91 2.37 -4.08
C LYS A 147 -4.37 1.60 -2.90
N GLN A 148 -3.27 2.07 -2.33
CA GLN A 148 -2.74 1.57 -1.07
C GLN A 148 -2.62 2.66 -0.02
N VAL A 149 -2.71 2.24 1.24
CA VAL A 149 -2.52 3.09 2.42
C VAL A 149 -1.60 2.39 3.41
N CYS A 150 -0.53 3.10 3.80
CA CYS A 150 0.47 2.69 4.76
C CYS A 150 0.37 3.60 6.00
N ASN A 151 0.16 2.98 7.16
CA ASN A 151 0.15 3.65 8.47
C ASN A 151 1.53 3.61 9.14
#